data_AF-A0A2N7J951-F1
#
_entry.id   AF-A0A2N7J951-F1
#
_cell.length_a   1.000
_cell.length_b   1.000
_cell.length_c   1.000
_cell.angle_alpha   90.00
_cell.angle_beta   90.00
_cell.angle_gamma   90.00
#
_symmetry.space_group_name_H-M   'P 1'
#
loop_
_entity.id
_entity.type
_entity.pdbx_description
1 polymer ?
#
loop_
_entity_poly.entity_id
_entity_poly.type
_entity_poly.pdbx_seq_one_letter_code
_entity_poly.pdbx_strand_id
1 'polypeptide(L)'
;MSNLAEKIAKLHQPMDKTLLRVLSLILGFMHVGLVMWDPEAYATSIGGFNAIIGPMFIWAVCSSMVFGIGFKPRAWVWQLLFSPYVSLTILIYLTVLRFT
;
A
#
# COMPACT_ATOMS: atom_id res chain seq x y z
N MET A 1 18.64 -14.65 13.59
CA MET A 1 17.82 -13.59 12.97
C MET A 1 18.78 -12.70 12.21
N SER A 2 18.52 -12.33 10.96
CA SER A 2 19.43 -11.41 10.25
C SER A 2 19.39 -10.04 10.91
N ASN A 3 20.56 -9.47 11.24
CA ASN A 3 20.71 -8.14 11.83
C ASN A 3 19.95 -7.05 11.01
N LEU A 4 19.83 -7.25 9.69
CA LEU A 4 19.11 -6.36 8.79
C LEU A 4 17.59 -6.36 9.02
N ALA A 5 16.99 -7.53 9.27
CA ALA A 5 15.55 -7.62 9.50
C ALA A 5 15.13 -6.90 10.78
N GLU A 6 15.98 -6.89 11.80
CA GLU A 6 15.74 -6.12 13.03
C GLU A 6 15.87 -4.61 12.81
N LYS A 7 16.87 -4.17 12.01
CA LYS A 7 17.04 -2.76 11.65
C LYS A 7 15.84 -2.23 10.86
N ILE A 8 15.36 -3.00 9.89
CA ILE A 8 14.20 -2.61 9.07
C ILE A 8 12.92 -2.61 9.93
N ALA A 9 12.73 -3.62 10.78
CA ALA A 9 11.61 -3.62 11.72
C ALA A 9 11.63 -2.39 12.66
N LYS A 10 12.81 -1.94 13.10
CA LYS A 10 12.97 -0.68 13.86
C LYS A 10 12.56 0.54 13.04
N LEU A 11 12.93 0.58 11.75
CA LEU A 11 12.54 1.68 10.85
C LEU A 11 11.02 1.72 10.60
N HIS A 12 10.33 0.58 10.67
CA HIS A 12 8.87 0.50 10.53
C HIS A 12 8.09 0.75 11.81
N GLN A 13 8.72 0.73 12.99
CA GLN A 13 8.03 0.98 14.26
C GLN A 13 7.19 2.26 14.34
N PRO A 14 7.60 3.44 13.82
CA PRO A 14 6.75 4.63 13.85
C PRO A 14 5.46 4.46 13.05
N MET A 15 5.46 3.59 12.04
CA MET A 15 4.28 3.24 11.23
C MET A 15 3.39 2.18 11.87
N ASP A 16 3.84 1.53 12.94
CA ASP A 16 3.09 0.48 13.65
C ASP A 16 2.04 1.07 14.59
N LYS A 17 1.22 1.99 14.08
CA LYS A 17 0.09 2.60 14.78
C LYS A 17 -1.20 2.02 14.24
N THR A 18 -2.11 1.62 15.14
CA THR A 18 -3.42 1.06 14.77
C THR A 18 -4.19 1.96 13.81
N LEU A 19 -4.13 3.29 14.03
CA LEU A 19 -4.77 4.26 13.14
C LEU A 19 -4.25 4.15 11.69
N LEU A 20 -2.93 4.14 11.50
CA LEU A 20 -2.31 4.08 10.16
C LEU A 20 -2.61 2.76 9.47
N ARG A 21 -2.63 1.65 10.21
CA ARG A 21 -3.01 0.33 9.70
C ARG A 21 -4.44 0.31 9.18
N VAL A 22 -5.38 0.80 9.99
CA VAL A 22 -6.80 0.87 9.62
C VAL A 22 -6.99 1.80 8.43
N LEU A 23 -6.33 2.97 8.42
CA LEU A 23 -6.37 3.88 7.28
C LEU A 23 -5.85 3.23 6.00
N SER A 24 -4.73 2.52 6.07
CA SER A 24 -4.18 1.79 4.92
C SER A 24 -5.14 0.74 4.39
N LEU A 25 -5.82 0.01 5.27
CA LEU A 25 -6.84 -0.98 4.92
C LEU A 25 -8.04 -0.33 4.22
N ILE A 26 -8.58 0.74 4.80
CA ILE A 26 -9.71 1.49 4.23
C ILE A 26 -9.35 2.02 2.85
N LEU A 27 -8.18 2.66 2.70
CA LEU A 27 -7.71 3.16 1.41
C LEU A 27 -7.55 2.02 0.40
N GLY A 28 -6.92 0.91 0.79
CA GLY A 28 -6.75 -0.25 -0.08
C GLY A 28 -8.10 -0.82 -0.58
N PHE A 29 -9.05 -1.03 0.34
CA PHE A 29 -10.37 -1.54 -0.04
C PHE A 29 -11.19 -0.54 -0.85
N MET A 30 -11.10 0.76 -0.54
CA MET A 30 -11.74 1.79 -1.36
C MET A 30 -11.22 1.74 -2.79
N HIS A 31 -9.91 1.71 -2.99
CA HIS A 31 -9.30 1.65 -4.31
C HIS A 31 -9.66 0.38 -5.09
N VAL A 32 -9.66 -0.79 -4.42
CA VAL A 32 -10.12 -2.04 -5.03
C VAL A 32 -11.61 -1.97 -5.39
N GLY A 33 -12.45 -1.47 -4.47
CA GLY A 33 -13.88 -1.32 -4.70
C GLY A 33 -14.19 -0.40 -5.88
N LEU A 34 -13.46 0.72 -6.01
CA LEU A 34 -13.61 1.65 -7.13
C LEU A 34 -13.23 1.00 -8.48
N VAL A 35 -12.10 0.28 -8.53
CA VAL A 35 -11.68 -0.46 -9.74
C VAL A 35 -12.69 -1.53 -10.12
N MET A 36 -13.20 -2.27 -9.14
CA MET A 36 -14.16 -3.36 -9.39
C MET A 36 -15.55 -2.85 -9.76
N TRP A 37 -15.93 -1.66 -9.30
CA TRP A 37 -17.23 -1.05 -9.61
C TRP A 37 -17.30 -0.53 -11.04
N ASP A 38 -16.31 0.29 -11.44
CA ASP A 38 -16.19 0.82 -12.80
C ASP A 38 -14.71 1.01 -13.15
N PRO A 39 -14.11 0.04 -13.85
CA PRO A 39 -12.68 0.07 -14.14
C PRO A 39 -12.31 1.18 -15.13
N GLU A 40 -13.19 1.55 -16.07
CA GLU A 40 -12.90 2.59 -17.06
C GLU A 40 -12.93 3.98 -16.43
N ALA A 41 -13.95 4.26 -15.61
CA ALA A 41 -14.04 5.52 -14.88
C ALA A 41 -12.87 5.69 -13.91
N TYR A 42 -12.52 4.62 -13.17
CA TYR A 42 -11.40 4.67 -12.24
C TYR A 42 -10.07 4.84 -12.98
N ALA A 43 -9.81 4.07 -14.04
CA ALA A 43 -8.59 4.20 -14.85
C ALA A 43 -8.44 5.64 -15.37
N THR A 44 -9.51 6.23 -15.91
CA THR A 44 -9.49 7.62 -16.41
C THR A 44 -9.11 8.61 -15.31
N SER A 45 -9.64 8.42 -14.10
CA SER A 45 -9.39 9.32 -12.96
C SER A 45 -7.97 9.27 -12.40
N ILE A 46 -7.18 8.24 -12.70
CA ILE A 46 -5.80 8.11 -12.21
C ILE A 46 -4.76 8.29 -13.34
N GLY A 47 -5.18 8.69 -14.54
CA GLY A 47 -4.28 8.84 -15.70
C GLY A 47 -4.04 7.55 -16.49
N GLY A 48 -4.87 6.52 -16.29
CA GLY A 48 -4.86 5.24 -16.98
C GLY A 48 -3.98 4.18 -16.32
N PHE A 49 -4.32 2.91 -16.53
CA PHE A 49 -3.45 1.79 -16.14
C PHE A 49 -2.36 1.58 -17.19
N ASN A 50 -1.24 2.29 -17.04
CA ASN A 50 -0.03 2.06 -17.83
C ASN A 50 0.91 1.04 -17.13
N ALA A 51 2.04 0.74 -17.77
CA ALA A 51 3.05 -0.21 -17.28
C ALA A 51 3.67 0.15 -15.91
N ILE A 52 3.41 1.36 -15.39
CA ILE A 52 3.91 1.85 -14.11
C ILE A 52 2.77 1.88 -13.08
N ILE A 53 1.63 2.50 -13.40
CA ILE A 53 0.48 2.67 -12.50
C ILE A 53 -0.16 1.32 -12.15
N GLY A 54 -0.31 0.40 -13.12
CA GLY A 54 -0.88 -0.92 -12.86
C GLY A 54 -0.11 -1.72 -11.81
N PRO A 55 1.20 -1.95 -12.00
CA PRO A 55 2.03 -2.63 -11.01
C PRO A 55 2.09 -1.89 -9.67
N MET A 56 2.17 -0.55 -9.66
CA MET A 56 2.14 0.21 -8.41
C MET A 56 0.82 0.04 -7.65
N PHE A 57 -0.31 0.06 -8.34
CA PHE A 57 -1.62 -0.16 -7.75
C PHE A 57 -1.69 -1.52 -7.06
N ILE A 58 -1.33 -2.59 -7.78
CA ILE A 58 -1.33 -3.95 -7.24
C ILE A 58 -0.39 -4.03 -6.03
N TRP A 59 0.81 -3.49 -6.16
CA TRP A 59 1.80 -3.51 -5.09
C TRP A 59 1.31 -2.76 -3.84
N ALA A 60 0.67 -1.61 -4.01
CA ALA A 60 0.13 -0.81 -2.92
C ALA A 60 -1.01 -1.50 -2.18
N VAL A 61 -1.94 -2.13 -2.92
CA VAL A 61 -3.07 -2.89 -2.38
C VAL A 61 -2.60 -4.14 -1.65
N CYS A 62 -1.67 -4.91 -2.23
CA CYS A 62 -1.12 -6.08 -1.53
C CYS A 62 -0.37 -5.68 -0.26
N SER A 63 0.43 -4.62 -0.32
CA SER A 63 1.16 -4.09 0.84
C SER A 63 0.22 -3.55 1.91
N SER A 64 -0.92 -2.96 1.52
CA SER A 64 -1.91 -2.43 2.47
C SER A 64 -2.56 -3.54 3.27
N MET A 65 -2.84 -4.69 2.65
CA MET A 65 -3.39 -5.84 3.33
C MET A 65 -2.40 -6.38 4.37
N VAL A 66 -1.14 -6.58 3.97
CA VAL A 66 -0.08 -7.09 4.85
C VAL A 66 0.15 -6.16 6.04
N PHE A 67 0.30 -4.86 5.79
CA PHE A 67 0.50 -3.86 6.84
C PHE A 67 -0.75 -3.69 7.72
N GLY A 68 -1.93 -3.62 7.11
CA GLY A 68 -3.18 -3.30 7.79
C GLY A 68 -3.62 -4.36 8.80
N ILE A 69 -3.45 -5.65 8.47
CA ILE A 69 -3.71 -6.74 9.43
C ILE A 69 -2.63 -6.85 10.50
N GLY A 70 -1.52 -6.15 10.32
CA GLY A 70 -0.42 -6.11 11.27
C GLY A 70 0.57 -7.25 11.19
N PHE A 71 0.61 -7.93 10.06
CA PHE A 71 1.57 -8.99 9.81
C PHE A 71 2.99 -8.43 9.74
N LYS A 72 3.92 -9.05 10.46
CA LYS A 72 5.34 -8.66 10.47
C LYS A 72 6.18 -9.75 9.80
N PRO A 73 6.64 -9.55 8.55
CA PRO A 73 7.45 -10.55 7.85
C PRO A 73 8.78 -10.78 8.57
N ARG A 74 9.23 -12.05 8.62
CA ARG A 74 10.49 -12.42 9.29
C ARG A 74 11.74 -12.07 8.46
N ALA A 75 11.64 -12.13 7.13
CA ALA A 75 12.77 -11.83 6.25
C ALA A 75 12.77 -10.36 5.82
N TRP A 76 13.96 -9.76 5.77
CA TRP A 76 14.16 -8.35 5.43
C TRP A 76 13.60 -7.97 4.06
N VAL A 77 13.71 -8.88 3.07
CA VAL A 77 13.19 -8.67 1.70
C VAL A 77 11.68 -8.42 1.73
N TRP A 78 10.94 -9.23 2.50
CA TRP A 78 9.48 -9.09 2.62
C TRP A 78 9.07 -7.85 3.41
N GLN A 79 9.89 -7.41 4.36
CA GLN A 79 9.64 -6.16 5.08
C GLN A 79 9.79 -4.94 4.16
N LEU A 80 10.74 -4.97 3.21
CA LEU A 80 10.88 -3.90 2.21
C LEU A 80 9.77 -3.96 1.16
N LEU A 81 9.49 -5.16 0.65
CA LEU A 81 8.45 -5.34 -0.37
C LEU A 81 7.08 -4.90 0.17
N PHE A 82 6.70 -5.32 1.37
CA PHE A 82 5.42 -4.95 1.98
C PHE A 82 5.57 -3.82 3.01
N SER A 83 6.37 -2.82 2.68
CA SER A 83 6.64 -1.70 3.57
C SER A 83 5.41 -0.79 3.72
N PRO A 84 5.03 -0.35 4.94
CA PRO A 84 3.97 0.62 5.15
C PRO A 84 4.19 1.93 4.39
N TYR A 85 5.46 2.33 4.22
CA TYR A 85 5.80 3.53 3.46
C TYR A 85 5.41 3.39 1.99
N VAL A 86 5.64 2.22 1.38
CA VAL A 86 5.28 1.97 -0.03
C VAL A 86 3.77 2.00 -0.19
N SER A 87 3.06 1.28 0.68
CA SER A 87 1.59 1.21 0.62
C SER A 87 0.94 2.58 0.76
N LEU A 88 1.23 3.29 1.86
CA LEU A 88 0.58 4.57 2.13
C LEU A 88 0.95 5.62 1.10
N THR A 89 2.21 5.68 0.65
CA THR A 89 2.63 6.70 -0.34
C THR A 89 1.88 6.52 -1.66
N ILE A 90 1.79 5.28 -2.17
CA ILE A 90 1.10 5.03 -3.45
C ILE A 90 -0.41 5.21 -3.30
N LEU A 91 -1.02 4.73 -2.21
CA LEU A 91 -2.47 4.90 -1.99
C LEU A 91 -2.85 6.37 -1.85
N ILE A 92 -2.06 7.16 -1.11
CA ILE A 92 -2.28 8.60 -0.98
C ILE A 92 -2.11 9.28 -2.34
N TYR A 93 -1.08 8.93 -3.11
CA TYR A 93 -0.87 9.46 -4.46
C TYR A 93 -2.07 9.19 -5.38
N LEU A 94 -2.56 7.95 -5.42
CA LEU A 94 -3.74 7.59 -6.21
C LEU A 94 -5.01 8.29 -5.72
N THR A 95 -5.14 8.48 -4.41
CA THR A 95 -6.25 9.25 -3.81
C THR A 95 -6.19 10.71 -4.29
N VAL A 96 -5.02 11.35 -4.26
CA VAL A 96 -4.86 12.73 -4.72
C VAL A 96 -5.21 12.86 -6.20
N LEU A 97 -4.71 11.95 -7.05
CA LEU A 97 -5.05 11.94 -8.48
C LEU A 97 -6.57 11.79 -8.71
N ARG A 98 -7.23 10.95 -7.93
CA ARG A 98 -8.67 10.71 -8.06
C ARG A 98 -9.53 11.95 -7.78
N PHE A 99 -9.05 12.86 -6.93
CA PHE A 99 -9.79 14.02 -6.43
C PHE A 99 -9.29 15.38 -6.95
N THR A 100 -8.23 15.39 -7.76
CA THR A 100 -7.69 16.61 -8.41
C THR A 100 -8.08 16.62 -9.87
#